data_AF-A0A950D456-F1
#
_entry.id   AF-A0A950D456-F1
#
_cell.length_a   1.000
_cell.length_b   1.000
_cell.length_c   1.000
_cell.angle_alpha   90.00
_cell.angle_beta   90.00
_cell.angle_gamma   90.00
#
_symmetry.space_group_name_H-M   'P 1'
#
loop_
_entity.id
_entity.type
_entity.pdbx_description
1 polymer ?
#
loop_
_entity_poly.entity_id
_entity_poly.type
_entity_poly.pdbx_seq_one_letter_code
_entity_poly.pdbx_strand_id
1 'polypeptide(L)' 'MIFRVVCLSLCLCLSLPPLFTPPVPAQEPGSKPRKVQKTDEEWARQLTRSQYLVTRQKATEPAFSG' A
#
# COMPACT_ATOMS: atom_id res chain seq x y z
N MET A 1 34.29 16.01 23.55
CA MET A 1 32.83 15.73 23.59
C MET A 1 31.99 16.59 22.62
N ILE A 2 32.59 17.34 21.70
CA ILE A 2 31.87 18.29 20.82
C ILE A 2 31.51 17.66 19.45
N PHE A 3 32.33 16.73 18.94
CA PHE A 3 32.14 16.12 17.61
C PHE A 3 30.93 15.16 17.48
N ARG A 4 30.43 14.58 18.58
CA ARG A 4 29.30 13.64 18.54
C ARG A 4 27.93 14.33 18.51
N VAL A 5 27.86 15.58 18.95
CA VAL A 5 26.60 16.35 19.04
C VAL A 5 26.21 16.92 17.67
N VAL A 6 27.19 17.33 16.86
CA VAL A 6 26.94 17.89 15.51
C VAL A 6 26.45 16.81 14.54
N CYS A 7 26.95 15.57 14.66
CA CYS A 7 26.54 14.44 13.82
C CYS A 7 25.10 13.98 14.11
N LEU A 8 24.65 14.02 15.36
CA LEU A 8 23.27 13.67 15.73
C LEU A 8 22.25 14.71 15.26
N SER A 9 22.64 15.99 15.17
CA SER A 9 21.77 17.09 14.72
C SER A 9 21.53 17.07 13.20
N LEU A 10 22.54 16.69 12.40
CA LEU A 10 22.43 16.65 10.95
C LEU A 10 21.59 15.47 10.44
N CYS A 11 21.55 14.35 11.19
CA CYS A 11 20.77 13.17 10.82
C CYS A 11 19.24 13.35 10.99
N LEU A 12 18.80 14.29 11.84
CA LEU A 12 17.37 14.50 12.11
C LEU A 12 16.65 15.29 10.99
N CYS A 13 17.40 15.92 10.08
CA CYS A 13 16.84 16.71 8.98
C CYS A 13 16.52 15.88 7.73
N LEU A 14 17.08 14.69 7.58
CA LEU A 14 16.94 13.84 6.39
C LEU A 14 15.79 12.83 6.47
N SER A 15 15.12 12.73 7.62
CA SER A 15 14.00 11.80 7.84
C SER A 15 12.63 12.47 7.80
N LEU A 16 12.53 13.78 7.57
CA LEU A 16 11.22 14.43 7.40
C LEU A 16 10.67 14.11 6.00
N PRO A 17 9.59 13.32 5.88
CA PRO A 17 8.92 13.15 4.61
C PRO A 17 8.45 14.53 4.11
N PRO A 18 8.47 14.80 2.80
CA PRO A 18 7.99 16.06 2.26
C PRO A 18 6.55 16.27 2.75
N LEU A 19 6.34 17.36 3.51
CA LEU A 19 5.03 17.78 4.05
C LEU A 19 3.98 18.06 2.95
N PHE A 20 4.37 17.95 1.68
CA PHE A 20 3.51 18.16 0.53
C PHE A 20 2.91 16.83 0.06
N THR A 21 2.04 16.26 0.88
CA THR A 21 1.07 15.30 0.34
C THR A 21 0.04 16.11 -0.45
N PRO A 22 -0.21 15.79 -1.73
CA PRO A 22 -1.28 16.43 -2.47
C PRO A 22 -2.60 16.22 -1.71
N PRO A 23 -3.53 17.19 -1.72
CA PRO A 23 -4.82 17.02 -1.07
C PRO A 23 -5.52 15.81 -1.69
N VAL A 24 -5.59 14.72 -0.92
CA VAL A 24 -6.43 13.58 -1.28
C VAL A 24 -7.85 14.13 -1.36
N PRO A 25 -8.59 13.92 -2.48
CA PRO A 25 -9.95 14.39 -2.59
C PRO A 25 -10.73 13.85 -1.38
N ALA A 26 -11.21 14.76 -0.54
CA ALA A 26 -11.93 14.43 0.67
C ALA A 26 -13.09 13.50 0.30
N GLN A 27 -13.00 12.24 0.71
CA GLN A 27 -14.15 11.35 0.63
C GLN A 27 -15.16 11.87 1.63
N GLU A 28 -16.31 12.35 1.13
CA GLU A 28 -17.44 12.80 1.95
C GLU A 28 -17.75 11.71 3.01
N PRO A 29 -17.64 12.02 4.32
CA PRO A 29 -17.86 11.06 5.40
C PRO A 29 -19.33 10.65 5.40
N GLY A 30 -19.63 9.54 4.73
CA GLY A 30 -20.99 9.03 4.54
C GLY A 30 -21.23 8.39 3.17
N SER A 31 -20.36 8.64 2.18
CA SER A 31 -20.43 7.98 0.88
C SER A 31 -19.63 6.67 0.87
N LYS A 32 -20.24 5.57 0.44
CA LYS A 32 -19.56 4.27 0.29
C LYS A 32 -18.49 4.39 -0.81
N PRO A 33 -17.31 3.77 -0.65
CA PRO A 33 -16.33 3.75 -1.72
C PRO A 33 -16.92 3.07 -2.97
N ARG A 34 -16.53 3.57 -4.15
CA ARG A 34 -16.93 2.96 -5.42
C ARG A 34 -16.39 1.52 -5.48
N LYS A 35 -17.20 0.61 -6.02
CA LYS A 35 -16.75 -0.78 -6.26
C LYS A 35 -15.62 -0.78 -7.29
N VAL A 36 -14.58 -1.56 -7.02
CA VAL A 36 -13.47 -1.76 -7.96
C VAL A 36 -13.98 -2.55 -9.15
N GLN A 37 -13.81 -1.99 -10.35
CA GLN A 37 -14.10 -2.63 -11.64
C GLN A 37 -12.78 -2.78 -12.39
N LYS A 38 -12.41 -4.01 -12.73
CA LYS A 38 -11.18 -4.36 -13.47
C LYS A 38 -11.44 -5.60 -14.31
N THR A 39 -10.70 -5.76 -15.41
CA THR A 39 -10.76 -6.97 -16.23
C THR A 39 -10.03 -8.13 -15.58
N ASP A 40 -10.26 -9.34 -16.09
CA ASP A 40 -9.53 -10.52 -15.61
C ASP A 40 -8.05 -10.46 -15.96
N GLU A 41 -7.65 -9.84 -17.09
CA GLU A 41 -6.22 -9.68 -17.40
C GLU A 41 -5.54 -8.69 -16.44
N GLU A 42 -6.21 -7.61 -16.07
CA GLU A 42 -5.68 -6.64 -15.11
C GLU A 42 -5.49 -7.29 -13.73
N TRP A 43 -6.45 -8.11 -13.29
CA TRP A 43 -6.31 -8.87 -12.06
C TRP A 43 -5.18 -9.90 -12.13
N ALA A 44 -5.05 -10.63 -13.24
CA ALA A 44 -3.99 -11.62 -13.42
C ALA A 44 -2.58 -11.01 -13.43
N ARG A 45 -2.44 -9.72 -13.81
CA ARG A 45 -1.16 -8.99 -13.72
C ARG A 45 -0.82 -8.54 -12.30
N GLN A 46 -1.82 -8.19 -11.49
CA GLN A 46 -1.61 -7.65 -10.15
C GLN A 46 -1.50 -8.73 -9.07
N LEU A 47 -2.19 -9.84 -9.25
CA LEU A 47 -2.23 -10.93 -8.27
C LEU A 47 -1.18 -11.99 -8.60
N THR A 48 -0.66 -12.64 -7.57
CA THR A 48 0.07 -13.89 -7.79
C THR A 48 -0.87 -14.96 -8.33
N ARG A 49 -0.31 -15.99 -8.96
CA ARG A 49 -1.11 -17.07 -9.54
C ARG A 49 -2.08 -17.69 -8.54
N SER A 50 -1.63 -18.03 -7.32
CA SER A 50 -2.48 -18.63 -6.29
C SER A 50 -3.63 -17.69 -5.87
N GLN A 51 -3.33 -16.41 -5.64
CA GLN A 51 -4.34 -15.41 -5.27
C GLN A 51 -5.40 -15.23 -6.35
N TYR A 52 -5.00 -15.17 -7.62
CA TYR A 52 -5.95 -15.07 -8.73
C TYR A 52 -6.85 -16.31 -8.80
N LEU A 53 -6.28 -17.50 -8.65
CA LEU A 53 -7.04 -18.75 -8.65
C LEU A 53 -8.09 -18.77 -7.53
N VAL A 54 -7.70 -18.41 -6.30
CA VAL A 54 -8.61 -18.39 -5.15
C VAL A 54 -9.70 -17.32 -5.30
N THR A 55 -9.31 -16.07 -5.59
CA THR A 55 -10.23 -14.92 -5.59
C THR A 55 -11.13 -14.83 -6.82
N ARG A 56 -10.67 -15.31 -8.00
CA ARG A 56 -11.40 -15.19 -9.28
C ARG A 56 -11.87 -16.51 -9.85
N GLN A 57 -11.06 -17.57 -9.74
CA GLN A 57 -11.44 -18.91 -10.24
C GLN A 57 -12.12 -19.79 -9.20
N LYS A 58 -12.32 -19.29 -7.96
CA LYS A 58 -12.93 -20.04 -6.84
C LYS A 58 -12.17 -21.32 -6.50
N ALA A 59 -10.86 -21.35 -6.73
CA ALA A 59 -10.02 -22.42 -6.24
C ALA A 59 -9.93 -22.38 -4.70
N THR A 60 -9.62 -23.51 -4.10
CA THR A 60 -9.35 -23.60 -2.66
C THR A 60 -7.86 -23.80 -2.47
N GLU A 61 -7.24 -22.98 -1.64
CA GLU A 61 -5.84 -23.17 -1.27
C GLU A 61 -5.68 -24.39 -0.34
N PRO A 62 -4.47 -24.99 -0.27
CA PRO A 62 -4.20 -26.07 0.67
C PRO A 62 -4.47 -25.67 2.13
N ALA A 63 -4.75 -26.65 2.99
CA ALA A 63 -4.90 -26.37 4.41
C ALA A 63 -3.62 -25.74 4.98
N PHE A 64 -3.78 -24.69 5.79
CA PHE A 64 -2.68 -23.98 6.47
C PHE A 64 -1.67 -23.29 5.54
N SER A 65 -2.09 -22.77 4.37
CA SER A 65 -1.23 -22.04 3.43
C SER A 65 -1.40 -20.51 3.39
N GLY A 66 -2.20 -19.95 4.31
CA GLY A 66 -2.54 -18.53 4.38
C GLY A 66 -1.53 -17.65 5.13
#